data_AF-A0A918KFU5-F1
#
_entry.id   AF-A0A918KFU5-F1
#
_cell.length_a   1.000
_cell.length_b   1.000
_cell.length_c   1.000
_cell.angle_alpha   90.00
_cell.angle_beta   90.00
_cell.angle_gamma   90.00
#
_symmetry.space_group_name_H-M   'P 1'
#
loop_
_entity.id
_entity.type
_entity.pdbx_description
1 polymer ?
#
loop_
_entity_poly.entity_id
_entity_poly.type
_entity_poly.pdbx_seq_one_letter_code
_entity_poly.pdbx_strand_id
1 'polypeptide(L)' 'MTLVQAGISIFGLFHMDPALFAFAFIIIVFGGLNLLEFKRFD' A
#
# COMPACT_ATOMS: atom_id res chain seq x y z
N MET A 1 21.16 -9.56 -16.25
CA MET A 1 20.52 -9.08 -15.01
C MET A 1 19.48 -8.07 -15.40
N THR A 2 18.18 -8.22 -15.07
CA THR A 2 17.19 -7.11 -14.99
C THR A 2 15.77 -7.53 -14.54
N LEU A 3 15.55 -8.70 -13.94
CA LEU A 3 14.19 -9.07 -13.48
C LEU A 3 13.70 -8.21 -12.28
N VAL A 4 14.61 -7.52 -11.58
CA VAL A 4 14.34 -6.80 -10.32
C VAL A 4 13.86 -5.35 -10.53
N GLN A 5 13.85 -4.82 -11.76
CA GLN A 5 13.47 -3.42 -12.02
C GLN A 5 12.03 -3.26 -12.55
N ALA A 6 11.16 -4.25 -12.34
CA ALA A 6 9.75 -4.11 -12.63
C ALA A 6 9.05 -3.43 -11.44
N GLY A 7 8.77 -2.13 -11.56
CA GLY A 7 7.94 -1.41 -10.59
C GLY A 7 6.52 -1.98 -10.51
N ILE A 8 5.82 -1.74 -9.40
CA ILE A 8 4.42 -2.17 -9.24
C ILE A 8 3.53 -1.21 -10.04
N SER A 9 2.76 -1.75 -10.98
CA SER A 9 1.75 -0.98 -11.71
C SER A 9 0.47 -0.89 -10.88
N ILE A 10 0.12 0.31 -10.45
CA ILE A 10 -1.06 0.56 -9.61
C ILE A 10 -2.24 0.83 -10.52
N PHE A 11 -3.21 -0.09 -10.53
CA PHE A 11 -4.39 -0.09 -11.40
C PHE A 11 -4.08 0.06 -12.90
N GLY A 12 -2.85 -0.25 -13.34
CA GLY A 12 -2.43 -0.08 -14.74
C GLY A 12 -2.15 1.37 -15.15
N LEU A 13 -2.23 2.34 -14.22
CA LEU A 13 -2.18 3.78 -14.51
C LEU A 13 -0.80 4.39 -14.27
N PHE A 14 -0.06 3.91 -13.28
CA PHE A 14 1.28 4.42 -12.94
C PHE A 14 2.16 3.33 -12.31
N HIS A 15 3.47 3.45 -12.52
CA HIS A 15 4.47 2.57 -11.91
C HIS A 15 5.01 3.20 -10.63
N MET A 16 5.00 2.45 -9.53
CA MET A 16 5.55 2.85 -8.25
C MET A 16 6.67 1.90 -7.82
N ASP A 17 7.64 2.41 -7.07
CA ASP A 17 8.64 1.59 -6.42
C ASP A 17 7.96 0.51 -5.53
N PRO A 18 8.33 -0.77 -5.66
CA PRO A 18 7.68 -1.85 -4.92
C PRO A 18 7.76 -1.70 -3.40
N ALA A 19 8.88 -1.20 -2.87
CA ALA A 19 9.05 -1.03 -1.43
C ALA A 19 8.18 0.12 -0.91
N LEU A 20 8.10 1.23 -1.64
CA LEU A 20 7.22 2.35 -1.32
C LEU A 20 5.75 1.94 -1.32
N PHE A 21 5.32 1.14 -2.31
CA PHE A 21 3.96 0.63 -2.37
C PHE A 21 3.63 -0.27 -1.18
N ALA A 22 4.50 -1.21 -0.83
CA ALA A 22 4.29 -2.10 0.31
C ALA A 22 4.21 -1.32 1.64
N PHE A 23 5.07 -0.32 1.81
CA PHE A 23 5.04 0.56 2.98
C PHE A 23 3.72 1.34 3.10
N ALA A 24 3.30 2.02 2.02
CA ALA A 24 2.05 2.77 1.99
C ALA A 24 0.83 1.87 2.22
N PHE A 25 0.82 0.67 1.63
CA PHE A 25 -0.26 -0.29 1.78
C PHE A 25 -0.44 -0.72 3.25
N ILE A 26 0.65 -1.06 3.94
CA ILE A 26 0.62 -1.45 5.35
C ILE A 26 0.13 -0.30 6.22
N ILE A 27 0.58 0.94 5.97
CA ILE A 27 0.10 2.12 6.71
C ILE A 27 -1.42 2.28 6.57
N ILE A 28 -1.96 2.15 5.35
CA ILE A 28 -3.40 2.32 5.10
C ILE A 28 -4.19 1.21 5.78
N VAL A 29 -3.74 -0.05 5.68
CA VAL A 29 -4.45 -1.18 6.28
C VAL A 29 -4.45 -1.09 7.80
N PHE A 30 -3.28 -1.00 8.43
CA PHE A 30 -3.20 -0.98 9.90
C PHE A 30 -3.66 0.35 10.49
N GLY A 31 -3.35 1.48 9.86
CA GLY A 31 -3.85 2.79 10.28
C GLY A 31 -5.36 2.89 10.11
N GLY A 32 -5.90 2.36 9.00
CA GLY A 32 -7.34 2.26 8.76
C GLY A 32 -8.04 1.41 9.81
N LEU A 33 -7.52 0.21 10.10
CA LEU A 33 -8.08 -0.65 11.15
C LEU A 33 -8.08 0.04 12.53
N ASN A 34 -6.99 0.71 12.91
CA ASN A 34 -6.93 1.49 14.15
C ASN A 34 -7.97 2.63 14.18
N LEU A 35 -8.18 3.33 13.05
CA LEU A 35 -9.21 4.36 12.96
C LEU A 35 -10.63 3.78 13.05
N LEU A 36 -10.87 2.60 12.46
CA LEU A 36 -12.15 1.91 12.55
C LEU A 36 -12.45 1.45 13.98
N GLU A 37 -11.44 0.93 14.69
CA GLU A 37 -11.56 0.60 16.11
C GLU A 37 -11.81 1.85 16.96
N PHE A 38 -11.08 2.94 16.72
CA PHE A 38 -11.28 4.20 17.40
C PHE A 38 -12.69 4.76 17.20
N LYS A 39 -13.22 4.63 15.98
CA LYS A 39 -14.55 5.15 15.63
C LYS A 39 -15.70 4.30 16.17
N ARG A 40 -15.41 3.14 16.80
CA ARG A 40 -16.35 2.20 17.45
C ARG A 40 -17.76 2.33 16.87
N PHE A 41 -18.02 1.65 15.76
CA PHE A 41 -19.29 1.66 15.02
C PHE A 41 -20.44 0.94 15.76
N ASP A 42 -20.48 1.11 17.06
CA ASP A 42 -21.55 0.72 17.97
C ASP A 42 -22.63 1.81 17.96
#